data_AF-A0A494Y907-F1
#
_entry.id   AF-A0A494Y907-F1
#
_cell.length_a   1.000
_cell.length_b   1.000
_cell.length_c   1.000
_cell.angle_alpha   90.00
_cell.angle_beta   90.00
_cell.angle_gamma   90.00
#
_symmetry.space_group_name_H-M   'P 1'
#
loop_
_entity.id
_entity.type
_entity.pdbx_description
1 polymer ?
#
loop_
_entity_poly.entity_id
_entity_poly.type
_entity_poly.pdbx_seq_one_letter_code
_entity_poly.pdbx_strand_id
1 'polypeptide(L)'
;MSTQDTFALYEDLRARKEEPAWRLLATQQSPAICTCLHVLFLSERTLPSSAFHERLHRQLEIVRRAGADLPKLAADYSSDWIAEGWLRRDFPHGATEEMFELTAPAVDATRYLMRLSRPRATATESRLASVVQLLQTLAEETDNNPETRLAGLLADRDALNAQIQAVRSGKVTQLPPERAIERAREVLTQSNELLEDFVRVQESLAAINLQLRRELVENDGARADTLERIFDGIDVIRQTEAGRAFDAFWRMLVDPVASTRFEAALTQVITRSFLGSMDATERRSLTKLKSRMVERAADVHTVQATFASGLQSFVRSREFREQRRLVALLRSATIAAMAAAEDIRPTQKVDAFLFRTSAAIRSASQWVLHDPTEHVVDATMTEIESSDARLEDIEELVQRSEIDMRSLKRNLVAALGLADGPISIAHVLERFPAEQGLGSVVGYIHLATRHAEPTERRERVRWEGGDGIWRSADAPLFYFYKECIDELRE
;
A
#
# COMPACT_ATOMS: atom_id res chain seq x y z
N MET A 1 -16.60 -16.28 8.40
CA MET A 1 -16.72 -16.62 9.84
C MET A 1 -18.19 -16.72 10.16
N SER A 2 -18.62 -17.78 10.83
CA SER A 2 -19.98 -17.86 11.35
C SER A 2 -20.16 -16.89 12.53
N THR A 3 -21.40 -16.55 12.86
CA THR A 3 -21.71 -15.71 14.04
C THR A 3 -21.18 -16.34 15.34
N GLN A 4 -21.17 -17.68 15.41
CA GLN A 4 -20.60 -18.43 16.53
C GLN A 4 -19.07 -18.33 16.60
N ASP A 5 -18.38 -18.39 15.46
CA ASP A 5 -16.91 -18.23 15.42
C ASP A 5 -16.49 -16.83 15.88
N THR A 6 -17.29 -15.83 15.53
CA THR A 6 -17.04 -14.43 15.91
C THR A 6 -17.22 -14.23 17.42
N PHE A 7 -18.26 -14.85 18.00
CA PHE A 7 -18.50 -14.80 19.45
C PHE A 7 -17.41 -15.54 20.24
N ALA A 8 -16.98 -16.71 19.75
CA ALA A 8 -15.90 -17.47 20.39
C ALA A 8 -14.57 -16.70 20.35
N LEU A 9 -14.25 -16.07 19.21
CA LEU A 9 -13.06 -15.23 19.09
C LEU A 9 -13.13 -13.99 20.00
N TYR A 10 -14.30 -13.37 20.13
CA TYR A 10 -14.48 -12.23 21.03
C TYR A 10 -14.26 -12.60 22.50
N GLU A 11 -14.82 -13.72 22.97
CA GLU A 11 -14.62 -14.17 24.34
C GLU A 11 -13.16 -14.60 24.61
N ASP A 12 -12.48 -15.23 23.64
CA ASP A 12 -11.04 -15.54 23.75
C ASP A 12 -10.20 -14.26 23.88
N LEU A 13 -10.42 -13.27 23.00
CA LEU A 13 -9.71 -11.99 23.06
C LEU A 13 -10.04 -11.19 24.33
N ARG A 14 -11.27 -11.32 24.85
CA ARG A 14 -11.68 -10.70 26.12
C ARG A 14 -10.94 -11.32 27.30
N ALA A 15 -10.80 -12.64 27.34
CA ALA A 15 -10.06 -13.34 28.39
C ALA A 15 -8.58 -12.94 28.41
N ARG A 16 -7.98 -12.72 27.23
CA ARG A 16 -6.57 -12.31 27.08
C ARG A 16 -6.27 -10.88 27.55
N LYS A 17 -7.28 -10.05 27.86
CA LYS A 17 -7.05 -8.72 28.44
C LYS A 17 -6.32 -8.75 29.77
N GLU A 18 -6.45 -9.84 30.51
CA GLU A 18 -5.77 -10.03 31.80
C GLU A 18 -4.29 -10.42 31.64
N GLU A 19 -3.84 -10.77 30.43
CA GLU A 19 -2.45 -11.12 30.19
C GLU A 19 -1.52 -9.91 30.43
N PRO A 20 -0.33 -10.12 31.04
CA PRO A 20 0.60 -9.04 31.36
C PRO A 20 1.01 -8.18 30.16
N ALA A 21 1.15 -8.79 28.96
CA ALA A 21 1.46 -8.08 27.73
C ALA A 21 0.36 -7.09 27.33
N TRP A 22 -0.91 -7.50 27.41
CA TRP A 22 -2.04 -6.63 27.08
C TRP A 22 -2.16 -5.48 28.09
N ARG A 23 -2.00 -5.76 29.39
CA ARG A 23 -2.00 -4.73 30.44
C ARG A 23 -0.87 -3.71 30.24
N LEU A 24 0.33 -4.16 29.88
CA LEU A 24 1.46 -3.26 29.59
C LEU A 24 1.17 -2.33 28.42
N LEU A 25 0.55 -2.84 27.34
CA LEU A 25 0.21 -2.05 26.15
C LEU A 25 -1.00 -1.13 26.38
N ALA A 26 -1.95 -1.53 27.21
CA ALA A 26 -3.18 -0.78 27.47
C ALA A 26 -2.99 0.37 28.48
N THR A 27 -1.87 0.41 29.20
CA THR A 27 -1.59 1.44 30.20
C THR A 27 -1.24 2.77 29.54
N GLN A 28 -1.75 3.90 30.05
CA GLN A 28 -1.47 5.23 29.48
C GLN A 28 0.03 5.59 29.48
N GLN A 29 0.77 5.06 30.45
CA GLN A 29 2.22 5.25 30.59
C GLN A 29 3.04 4.22 29.80
N SER A 30 2.41 3.41 28.95
CA SER A 30 3.07 2.33 28.20
C SER A 30 4.33 2.79 27.44
N PRO A 31 4.34 3.91 26.70
CA PRO A 31 5.55 4.35 26.00
C PRO A 31 6.72 4.62 26.95
N ALA A 32 6.43 5.21 28.12
CA ALA A 32 7.42 5.55 29.13
C ALA A 32 7.98 4.29 29.83
N ILE A 33 7.09 3.38 30.24
CA ILE A 33 7.45 2.13 30.90
C ILE A 33 8.25 1.25 29.94
N CYS A 34 7.77 1.03 28.72
CA CYS A 34 8.47 0.20 27.72
C CYS A 34 9.81 0.81 27.30
N THR A 35 9.96 2.14 27.28
CA THR A 35 11.26 2.78 27.05
C THR A 35 12.23 2.46 28.18
N CYS A 36 11.81 2.62 29.44
CA CYS A 36 12.63 2.25 30.60
C CYS A 36 13.05 0.77 30.53
N LEU A 37 12.09 -0.15 30.35
CA LEU A 37 12.35 -1.59 30.28
C LEU A 37 13.29 -1.95 29.11
N HIS A 38 13.06 -1.36 27.93
CA HIS A 38 13.90 -1.60 26.75
C HIS A 38 15.34 -1.16 26.97
N VAL A 39 15.54 0.05 27.49
CA VAL A 39 16.88 0.62 27.70
C VAL A 39 17.63 -0.10 28.81
N LEU A 40 16.94 -0.49 29.89
CA LEU A 40 17.55 -1.23 31.00
C LEU A 40 18.14 -2.57 30.55
N PHE A 41 17.39 -3.31 29.73
CA PHE A 41 17.75 -4.67 29.30
C PHE A 41 18.26 -4.73 27.86
N LEU A 42 18.73 -3.62 27.30
CA LEU A 42 19.21 -3.54 25.92
C LEU A 42 20.46 -4.40 25.70
N SER A 43 21.41 -4.33 26.65
CA SER A 43 22.72 -4.96 26.55
C SER A 43 22.85 -6.21 27.42
N GLU A 44 22.10 -6.27 28.52
CA GLU A 44 22.19 -7.31 29.55
C GLU A 44 20.79 -7.90 29.74
N ARG A 45 20.67 -9.24 29.72
CA ARG A 45 19.39 -9.91 29.92
C ARG A 45 18.93 -9.90 31.37
N THR A 46 19.88 -9.89 32.31
CA THR A 46 19.63 -9.86 33.75
C THR A 46 20.47 -8.77 34.39
N LEU A 47 19.94 -8.13 35.45
CA LEU A 47 20.62 -7.05 36.16
C LEU A 47 20.62 -7.32 37.68
N PRO A 48 21.73 -7.11 38.39
CA PRO A 48 21.74 -7.15 39.85
C PRO A 48 20.91 -5.99 40.43
N SER A 49 20.32 -6.20 41.60
CA SER A 49 19.38 -5.27 42.24
C SER A 49 19.93 -3.85 42.36
N SER A 50 21.19 -3.70 42.78
CA SER A 50 21.85 -2.39 42.90
C SER A 50 21.90 -1.64 41.56
N ALA A 51 22.39 -2.31 40.51
CA ALA A 51 22.49 -1.73 39.16
C ALA A 51 21.11 -1.47 38.54
N PHE A 52 20.14 -2.36 38.78
CA PHE A 52 18.79 -2.21 38.27
C PHE A 52 18.13 -0.94 38.83
N HIS A 53 18.12 -0.74 40.15
CA HIS A 53 17.47 0.41 40.77
C HIS A 53 18.16 1.73 40.39
N GLU A 54 19.49 1.76 40.33
CA GLU A 54 20.24 2.96 39.92
C GLU A 54 19.93 3.35 38.47
N ARG A 55 20.00 2.37 37.54
CA ARG A 55 19.70 2.62 36.13
C ARG A 55 18.24 3.00 35.94
N LEU A 56 17.30 2.33 36.63
CA LEU A 56 15.87 2.64 36.55
C LEU A 56 15.59 4.05 37.05
N HIS A 57 16.19 4.46 38.17
CA HIS A 57 16.06 5.83 38.67
C HIS A 57 16.50 6.86 37.61
N ARG A 58 17.65 6.63 36.96
CA ARG A 58 18.15 7.51 35.90
C ARG A 58 17.20 7.57 34.69
N GLN A 59 16.63 6.44 34.28
CA GLN A 59 15.69 6.41 33.15
C GLN A 59 14.37 7.10 33.48
N LEU A 60 13.84 6.91 34.69
CA LEU A 60 12.63 7.61 35.14
C LEU A 60 12.83 9.14 35.09
N GLU A 61 13.98 9.66 35.50
CA GLU A 61 14.29 11.08 35.41
C GLU A 61 14.30 11.61 33.96
N ILE A 62 14.87 10.85 33.02
CA ILE A 62 14.88 11.22 31.60
C ILE A 62 13.46 11.30 31.05
N VAL A 63 12.64 10.29 31.34
CA VAL A 63 11.30 10.17 30.78
C VAL A 63 10.32 11.15 31.45
N ARG A 64 10.51 11.48 32.73
CA ARG A 64 9.80 12.58 33.41
C ARG A 64 10.08 13.93 32.77
N ARG A 65 11.33 14.23 32.43
CA ARG A 65 11.69 15.48 31.72
C ARG A 65 11.02 15.60 30.35
N ALA A 66 10.72 14.48 29.71
CA ALA A 66 9.96 14.42 28.47
C ALA A 66 8.44 14.56 28.66
N GLY A 67 7.95 14.75 29.89
CA GLY A 67 6.54 14.98 30.21
C GLY A 67 5.75 13.76 30.67
N ALA A 68 6.41 12.62 30.93
CA ALA A 68 5.71 11.44 31.44
C ALA A 68 5.37 11.57 32.94
N ASP A 69 4.12 11.26 33.29
CA ASP A 69 3.64 11.26 34.67
C ASP A 69 3.97 9.93 35.39
N LEU A 70 5.21 9.80 35.86
CA LEU A 70 5.70 8.63 36.61
C LEU A 70 6.19 9.04 38.00
N PRO A 71 5.33 9.31 38.99
CA PRO A 71 5.72 9.97 40.24
C PRO A 71 6.43 9.07 41.27
N LYS A 72 6.30 7.73 41.19
CA LYS A 72 6.82 6.81 42.22
C LYS A 72 8.34 6.63 42.16
N LEU A 73 8.95 6.12 43.23
CA LEU A 73 10.39 5.83 43.22
C LEU A 73 10.70 4.55 42.43
N ALA A 74 11.97 4.35 42.06
CA ALA A 74 12.40 3.19 41.30
C ALA A 74 12.08 1.85 42.00
N ALA A 75 12.19 1.81 43.34
CA ALA A 75 11.87 0.63 44.14
C ALA A 75 10.37 0.31 44.19
N ASP A 76 9.52 1.35 44.16
CA ASP A 76 8.07 1.17 44.12
C ASP A 76 7.64 0.66 42.75
N TYR A 77 8.18 1.25 41.68
CA TYR A 77 7.92 0.77 40.31
C TYR A 77 8.45 -0.64 40.08
N SER A 78 9.60 -1.00 40.64
CA SER A 78 10.13 -2.37 40.51
C SER A 78 9.18 -3.39 41.14
N SER A 79 8.62 -3.06 42.30
CA SER A 79 7.63 -3.90 43.00
C SER A 79 6.32 -3.99 42.22
N ASP A 80 5.80 -2.86 41.72
CA ASP A 80 4.58 -2.82 40.91
C ASP A 80 4.75 -3.64 39.61
N TRP A 81 5.88 -3.49 38.92
CA TRP A 81 6.13 -4.20 37.66
C TRP A 81 6.35 -5.70 37.88
N ILE A 82 6.80 -6.14 39.06
CA ILE A 82 6.77 -7.56 39.44
C ILE A 82 5.33 -8.04 39.66
N ALA A 83 4.51 -7.27 40.37
CA ALA A 83 3.10 -7.63 40.64
C ALA A 83 2.26 -7.70 39.36
N GLU A 84 2.51 -6.80 38.40
CA GLU A 84 1.89 -6.81 37.08
C GLU A 84 2.44 -7.91 36.15
N GLY A 85 3.49 -8.63 36.57
CA GLY A 85 4.08 -9.73 35.83
C GLY A 85 4.97 -9.29 34.67
N TRP A 86 5.49 -8.06 34.69
CA TRP A 86 6.41 -7.54 33.66
C TRP A 86 7.87 -7.79 34.00
N LEU A 87 8.19 -7.82 35.29
CA LEU A 87 9.50 -8.18 35.81
C LEU A 87 9.44 -9.47 36.62
N ARG A 88 10.54 -10.21 36.59
CA ARG A 88 10.83 -11.31 37.50
C ARG A 88 12.07 -10.96 38.31
N ARG A 89 12.05 -11.41 39.56
CA ARG A 89 13.18 -11.31 40.47
C ARG A 89 13.54 -12.69 40.96
N ASP A 90 14.76 -13.11 40.65
CA ASP A 90 15.31 -14.41 41.04
C ASP A 90 16.59 -14.23 41.86
N PHE A 91 16.91 -15.18 42.73
CA PHE A 91 18.16 -15.21 43.49
C PHE A 91 18.97 -16.47 43.12
N PRO A 92 19.77 -16.42 42.04
CA PRO A 92 20.51 -17.58 41.56
C PRO A 92 21.54 -18.09 42.58
N HIS A 93 21.78 -19.41 42.59
CA HIS A 93 22.78 -20.01 43.48
C HIS A 93 24.19 -19.45 43.20
N GLY A 94 24.79 -18.84 44.23
CA GLY A 94 26.10 -18.19 44.13
C GLY A 94 26.08 -16.70 43.78
N ALA A 95 24.90 -16.11 43.59
CA ALA A 95 24.76 -14.67 43.40
C ALA A 95 24.84 -13.91 44.73
N THR A 96 25.49 -12.75 44.71
CA THR A 96 25.63 -11.85 45.87
C THR A 96 24.38 -10.98 46.08
N GLU A 97 23.57 -10.80 45.04
CA GLU A 97 22.37 -9.94 45.03
C GLU A 97 21.23 -10.60 44.22
N GLU A 98 20.00 -10.13 44.46
CA GLU A 98 18.83 -10.48 43.64
C GLU A 98 19.01 -9.96 42.21
N MET A 99 18.62 -10.78 41.23
CA MET A 99 18.71 -10.47 39.81
C MET A 99 17.32 -10.19 39.25
N PHE A 100 17.20 -9.12 38.47
CA PHE A 100 15.98 -8.72 37.76
C PHE A 100 16.07 -9.14 36.30
N GLU A 101 14.96 -9.62 35.74
CA GLU A 101 14.80 -9.99 34.33
C GLU A 101 13.40 -9.58 33.83
N LEU A 102 13.28 -9.30 32.53
CA LEU A 102 11.96 -9.13 31.88
C LEU A 102 11.25 -10.47 31.71
N THR A 103 9.95 -10.51 31.97
CA THR A 103 9.14 -11.66 31.63
C THR A 103 8.90 -11.74 30.12
N ALA A 104 8.66 -12.94 29.58
CA ALA A 104 8.40 -13.13 28.14
C ALA A 104 7.25 -12.24 27.61
N PRO A 105 6.11 -12.09 28.30
CA PRO A 105 5.05 -11.16 27.87
C PRO A 105 5.51 -9.70 27.78
N ALA A 106 6.35 -9.23 28.72
CA ALA A 106 6.88 -7.87 28.70
C ALA A 106 7.90 -7.65 27.58
N VAL A 107 8.72 -8.66 27.28
CA VAL A 107 9.62 -8.65 26.13
C VAL A 107 8.84 -8.52 24.83
N ASP A 108 7.76 -9.29 24.67
CA ASP A 108 6.95 -9.28 23.45
C ASP A 108 6.20 -7.95 23.26
N ALA A 109 5.57 -7.42 24.32
CA ALA A 109 4.93 -6.11 24.30
C ALA A 109 5.93 -4.98 23.98
N THR A 110 7.10 -4.99 24.61
CA THR A 110 8.15 -3.99 24.36
C THR A 110 8.68 -4.10 22.93
N ARG A 111 8.94 -5.31 22.43
CA ARG A 111 9.37 -5.55 21.04
C ARG A 111 8.33 -5.07 20.04
N TYR A 112 7.05 -5.32 20.31
CA TYR A 112 5.95 -4.86 19.48
C TYR A 112 5.94 -3.32 19.37
N LEU A 113 6.03 -2.60 20.49
CA LEU A 113 6.09 -1.13 20.47
C LEU A 113 7.33 -0.60 19.74
N MET A 114 8.50 -1.25 19.93
CA MET A 114 9.71 -0.85 19.20
C MET A 114 9.58 -1.07 17.68
N ARG A 115 8.87 -2.12 17.25
CA ARG A 115 8.53 -2.34 15.82
C ARG A 115 7.64 -1.23 15.26
N LEU A 116 6.77 -0.62 16.06
CA LEU A 116 5.96 0.54 15.62
C LEU A 116 6.82 1.80 15.46
N SER A 117 7.84 1.98 16.29
CA SER A 117 8.70 3.19 16.28
C SER A 117 9.74 3.22 15.16
N ARG A 118 10.21 2.06 14.67
CA ARG A 118 11.14 1.97 13.53
C ARG A 118 10.65 0.96 12.49
N PRO A 119 9.88 1.38 11.48
CA PRO A 119 9.56 0.53 10.34
C PRO A 119 10.85 0.23 9.58
N ARG A 120 11.40 -0.98 9.71
CA ARG A 120 12.54 -1.43 8.89
C ARG A 120 12.03 -1.73 7.48
N ALA A 121 11.94 -0.71 6.63
CA ALA A 121 11.56 -0.82 5.22
C ALA A 121 12.63 -1.54 4.34
N THR A 122 13.84 -1.77 4.87
CA THR A 122 14.98 -2.34 4.15
C THR A 122 15.06 -3.88 4.13
N ALA A 123 14.01 -4.61 4.53
CA ALA A 123 14.11 -6.04 4.81
C ALA A 123 13.29 -6.97 3.90
N THR A 124 12.55 -6.47 2.93
CA THR A 124 11.68 -7.29 2.06
C THR A 124 12.47 -8.17 1.09
N GLU A 125 13.57 -7.69 0.52
CA GLU A 125 14.42 -8.45 -0.42
C GLU A 125 15.18 -9.59 0.28
N SER A 126 15.85 -9.28 1.40
CA SER A 126 16.61 -10.27 2.19
C SER A 126 15.71 -11.35 2.80
N ARG A 127 14.48 -10.99 3.20
CA ARG A 127 13.52 -11.95 3.78
C ARG A 127 12.95 -12.91 2.74
N LEU A 128 12.55 -12.46 1.55
CA LEU A 128 12.09 -13.39 0.52
C LEU A 128 13.24 -14.30 0.07
N ALA A 129 14.47 -13.78 -0.05
CA ALA A 129 15.64 -14.61 -0.29
C ALA A 129 15.81 -15.68 0.81
N SER A 130 15.57 -15.31 2.08
CA SER A 130 15.63 -16.23 3.21
C SER A 130 14.49 -17.28 3.19
N VAL A 131 13.27 -16.89 2.81
CA VAL A 131 12.12 -17.81 2.67
C VAL A 131 12.34 -18.77 1.50
N VAL A 132 12.84 -18.29 0.36
CA VAL A 132 13.22 -19.11 -0.79
C VAL A 132 14.29 -20.12 -0.38
N GLN A 133 15.31 -19.67 0.34
CA GLN A 133 16.40 -20.52 0.79
C GLN A 133 15.94 -21.55 1.84
N LEU A 134 15.08 -21.17 2.78
CA LEU A 134 14.48 -22.09 3.76
C LEU A 134 13.60 -23.14 3.09
N LEU A 135 12.83 -22.77 2.07
CA LEU A 135 12.02 -23.70 1.29
C LEU A 135 12.87 -24.65 0.44
N GLN A 136 13.97 -24.16 -0.13
CA GLN A 136 14.95 -24.99 -0.85
C GLN A 136 15.60 -26.00 0.08
N THR A 137 16.13 -25.54 1.21
CA THR A 137 16.72 -26.42 2.23
C THR A 137 15.70 -27.44 2.74
N LEU A 138 14.45 -27.02 3.00
CA LEU A 138 13.39 -27.94 3.43
C LEU A 138 13.04 -28.97 2.34
N ALA A 139 13.02 -28.57 1.07
CA ALA A 139 12.76 -29.46 -0.05
C ALA A 139 13.86 -30.51 -0.23
N GLU A 140 15.13 -30.10 -0.03
CA GLU A 140 16.32 -30.96 -0.07
C GLU A 140 16.39 -31.93 1.14
N GLU A 141 16.11 -31.43 2.34
CA GLU A 141 16.16 -32.19 3.60
C GLU A 141 15.02 -33.22 3.73
N THR A 142 13.95 -33.10 2.93
CA THR A 142 12.78 -33.99 2.95
C THR A 142 12.70 -34.97 1.79
N ASP A 143 13.76 -35.10 0.97
CA ASP A 143 13.73 -35.89 -0.26
C ASP A 143 13.98 -37.40 -0.15
N ASN A 144 13.12 -38.18 -0.81
CA ASN A 144 13.03 -39.64 -0.72
C ASN A 144 13.16 -40.38 -2.08
N ASN A 145 13.37 -39.70 -3.22
CA ASN A 145 13.40 -40.35 -4.56
C ASN A 145 14.69 -40.05 -5.37
N PRO A 146 15.51 -41.05 -5.76
CA PRO A 146 16.83 -40.85 -6.37
C PRO A 146 16.86 -40.41 -7.85
N GLU A 147 15.82 -40.64 -8.67
CA GLU A 147 15.88 -40.35 -10.13
C GLU A 147 15.52 -38.90 -10.47
N THR A 148 14.54 -38.30 -9.79
CA THR A 148 14.22 -36.86 -9.90
C THR A 148 15.33 -36.01 -9.29
N ARG A 149 16.03 -36.57 -8.29
CA ARG A 149 17.28 -36.04 -7.75
C ARG A 149 18.33 -35.92 -8.83
N LEU A 150 18.55 -36.92 -9.69
CA LEU A 150 19.66 -36.93 -10.67
C LEU A 150 19.59 -35.78 -11.70
N ALA A 151 18.40 -35.40 -12.18
CA ALA A 151 18.24 -34.33 -13.17
C ALA A 151 18.44 -32.92 -12.56
N GLY A 152 17.94 -32.70 -11.34
CA GLY A 152 18.23 -31.49 -10.55
C GLY A 152 19.70 -31.46 -10.13
N LEU A 153 20.22 -32.58 -9.62
CA LEU A 153 21.61 -32.78 -9.24
C LEU A 153 22.60 -32.59 -10.38
N LEU A 154 22.23 -32.71 -11.66
CA LEU A 154 23.14 -32.43 -12.78
C LEU A 154 23.28 -30.93 -13.07
N ALA A 155 22.17 -30.18 -12.98
CA ALA A 155 22.19 -28.72 -13.09
C ALA A 155 22.80 -28.09 -11.83
N ASP A 156 22.49 -28.66 -10.67
CA ASP A 156 23.04 -28.26 -9.40
C ASP A 156 24.49 -28.74 -9.26
N ARG A 157 24.94 -29.87 -9.86
CA ARG A 157 26.35 -30.34 -9.89
C ARG A 157 27.27 -29.32 -10.56
N ASP A 158 26.82 -28.64 -11.60
CA ASP A 158 27.67 -27.69 -12.29
C ASP A 158 27.84 -26.39 -11.47
N ALA A 159 26.82 -26.00 -10.70
CA ALA A 159 26.88 -24.90 -9.72
C ALA A 159 27.59 -25.31 -8.41
N LEU A 160 27.36 -26.53 -7.94
CA LEU A 160 27.95 -27.12 -6.75
C LEU A 160 29.40 -27.52 -6.99
N ASN A 161 29.88 -27.90 -8.17
CA ASN A 161 31.31 -28.19 -8.38
C ASN A 161 32.20 -26.96 -8.11
N ALA A 162 31.66 -25.76 -8.33
CA ALA A 162 32.31 -24.50 -7.93
C ALA A 162 32.31 -24.28 -6.41
N GLN A 163 31.31 -24.80 -5.68
CA GLN A 163 31.17 -24.72 -4.22
C GLN A 163 31.74 -25.94 -3.47
N ILE A 164 31.87 -27.12 -4.12
CA ILE A 164 32.33 -28.42 -3.60
C ILE A 164 33.84 -28.39 -3.32
N GLN A 165 34.60 -27.56 -4.03
CA GLN A 165 35.98 -27.26 -3.63
C GLN A 165 36.07 -26.61 -2.23
N ALA A 166 35.02 -25.88 -1.81
CA ALA A 166 34.97 -25.23 -0.50
C ALA A 166 34.39 -26.11 0.62
N VAL A 167 33.61 -27.16 0.30
CA VAL A 167 32.80 -27.94 1.28
C VAL A 167 33.26 -29.40 1.48
N ARG A 168 34.42 -29.80 0.94
CA ARG A 168 35.04 -31.14 1.06
C ARG A 168 35.25 -31.73 2.49
N SER A 169 34.76 -31.11 3.56
CA SER A 169 34.89 -31.55 4.96
C SER A 169 33.75 -32.46 5.50
N GLY A 170 32.69 -32.68 4.71
CA GLY A 170 31.83 -33.89 4.74
C GLY A 170 31.07 -34.26 6.03
N LYS A 171 29.75 -33.98 6.08
CA LYS A 171 28.66 -34.78 6.69
C LYS A 171 27.29 -34.13 6.44
N VAL A 172 26.28 -34.91 6.02
CA VAL A 172 24.88 -34.45 5.84
C VAL A 172 23.98 -35.12 6.89
N THR A 173 23.13 -34.33 7.53
CA THR A 173 22.28 -34.73 8.68
C THR A 173 20.81 -34.69 8.26
N GLN A 174 20.01 -35.70 8.60
CA GLN A 174 18.57 -35.75 8.31
C GLN A 174 17.75 -35.00 9.38
N LEU A 175 16.63 -34.39 8.97
CA LEU A 175 15.67 -33.77 9.88
C LEU A 175 14.53 -34.74 10.27
N PRO A 176 14.23 -34.93 11.56
CA PRO A 176 13.05 -35.67 12.01
C PRO A 176 11.73 -35.01 11.54
N PRO A 177 10.64 -35.77 11.35
CA PRO A 177 9.35 -35.24 10.86
C PRO A 177 8.75 -34.15 11.77
N GLU A 178 8.97 -34.20 13.08
CA GLU A 178 8.54 -33.15 14.02
C GLU A 178 9.29 -31.83 13.77
N ARG A 179 10.60 -31.90 13.49
CA ARG A 179 11.43 -30.76 13.11
C ARG A 179 11.05 -30.21 11.73
N ALA A 180 10.62 -31.06 10.80
CA ALA A 180 10.13 -30.61 9.49
C ALA A 180 8.82 -29.80 9.60
N ILE A 181 7.92 -30.19 10.51
CA ILE A 181 6.69 -29.43 10.82
C ILE A 181 7.04 -28.07 11.45
N GLU A 182 7.97 -28.05 12.40
CA GLU A 182 8.48 -26.81 13.02
C GLU A 182 9.04 -25.85 11.96
N ARG A 183 9.86 -26.37 11.03
CA ARG A 183 10.40 -25.59 9.90
C ARG A 183 9.32 -25.11 8.93
N ALA A 184 8.34 -25.95 8.61
CA ALA A 184 7.22 -25.55 7.75
C ALA A 184 6.39 -24.41 8.39
N ARG A 185 6.18 -24.46 9.71
CA ARG A 185 5.53 -23.37 10.46
C ARG A 185 6.37 -22.10 10.49
N GLU A 186 7.69 -22.22 10.63
CA GLU A 186 8.60 -21.08 10.54
C GLU A 186 8.52 -20.38 9.17
N VAL A 187 8.47 -21.16 8.08
CA VAL A 187 8.26 -20.62 6.73
C VAL A 187 6.92 -19.89 6.63
N LEU A 188 5.84 -20.46 7.18
CA LEU A 188 4.52 -19.81 7.19
C LEU A 188 4.52 -18.49 7.98
N THR A 189 5.16 -18.47 9.15
CA THR A 189 5.29 -17.26 9.97
C THR A 189 6.05 -16.17 9.21
N GLN A 190 7.24 -16.49 8.68
CA GLN A 190 8.04 -15.52 7.92
C GLN A 190 7.32 -15.03 6.65
N SER A 191 6.56 -15.92 6.02
CA SER A 191 5.75 -15.57 4.85
C SER A 191 4.60 -14.63 5.19
N ASN A 192 3.90 -14.86 6.31
CA ASN A 192 2.81 -13.97 6.74
C ASN A 192 3.36 -12.61 7.17
N GLU A 193 4.50 -12.56 7.87
CA GLU A 193 5.19 -11.31 8.18
C GLU A 193 5.58 -10.53 6.92
N LEU A 194 6.03 -11.22 5.87
CA LEU A 194 6.33 -10.59 4.58
C LEU A 194 5.06 -10.00 3.93
N LEU A 195 3.92 -10.72 4.00
CA LEU A 195 2.64 -10.20 3.48
C LEU A 195 2.17 -8.96 4.26
N GLU A 196 2.39 -8.92 5.58
CA GLU A 196 2.12 -7.73 6.41
C GLU A 196 3.06 -6.57 6.05
N ASP A 197 4.33 -6.86 5.73
CA ASP A 197 5.29 -5.84 5.30
C ASP A 197 4.84 -5.14 4.00
N PHE A 198 4.09 -5.81 3.11
CA PHE A 198 3.53 -5.14 1.92
C PHE A 198 2.50 -4.06 2.25
N VAL A 199 1.68 -4.28 3.28
CA VAL A 199 0.72 -3.25 3.75
C VAL A 199 1.49 -2.03 4.27
N ARG A 200 2.57 -2.26 5.01
CA ARG A 200 3.45 -1.19 5.51
C ARG A 200 4.13 -0.41 4.38
N VAL A 201 4.54 -1.11 3.31
CA VAL A 201 5.10 -0.46 2.11
C VAL A 201 4.04 0.41 1.44
N GLN A 202 2.80 -0.06 1.30
CA GLN A 202 1.69 0.77 0.76
C GLN A 202 1.46 2.03 1.58
N GLU A 203 1.41 1.91 2.92
CA GLU A 203 1.26 3.05 3.82
C GLU A 203 2.44 4.03 3.70
N SER A 204 3.66 3.52 3.58
CA SER A 204 4.86 4.34 3.38
C SER A 204 4.81 5.09 2.05
N LEU A 205 4.43 4.43 0.96
CA LEU A 205 4.26 5.06 -0.36
C LEU A 205 3.16 6.12 -0.34
N ALA A 206 2.06 5.89 0.39
CA ALA A 206 0.98 6.86 0.55
C ALA A 206 1.44 8.10 1.33
N ALA A 207 2.19 7.92 2.42
CA ALA A 207 2.77 9.01 3.20
C ALA A 207 3.76 9.84 2.37
N ILE A 208 4.62 9.17 1.59
CA ILE A 208 5.56 9.81 0.65
C ILE A 208 4.79 10.64 -0.39
N ASN A 209 3.72 10.11 -0.99
CA ASN A 209 2.91 10.85 -1.97
C ASN A 209 2.32 12.13 -1.35
N LEU A 210 1.70 12.02 -0.18
CA LEU A 210 1.12 13.17 0.51
C LEU A 210 2.16 14.23 0.86
N GLN A 211 3.33 13.80 1.35
CA GLN A 211 4.43 14.70 1.66
C GLN A 211 4.94 15.41 0.39
N LEU A 212 5.11 14.67 -0.70
CA LEU A 212 5.56 15.23 -1.98
C LEU A 212 4.58 16.28 -2.51
N ARG A 213 3.26 16.04 -2.40
CA ARG A 213 2.24 17.04 -2.77
C ARG A 213 2.33 18.32 -1.94
N ARG A 214 2.51 18.21 -0.63
CA ARG A 214 2.70 19.38 0.26
C ARG A 214 3.95 20.16 -0.13
N GLU A 215 5.06 19.47 -0.31
CA GLU A 215 6.33 20.08 -0.66
C GLU A 215 6.25 20.82 -2.01
N LEU A 216 5.53 20.27 -3.00
CA LEU A 216 5.30 20.90 -4.30
C LEU A 216 4.46 22.18 -4.22
N VAL A 217 3.53 22.27 -3.27
CA VAL A 217 2.70 23.47 -3.06
C VAL A 217 3.46 24.54 -2.26
N GLU A 218 4.30 24.13 -1.31
CA GLU A 218 4.96 25.04 -0.38
C GLU A 218 6.28 25.63 -0.90
N ASN A 219 7.03 24.95 -1.78
CA ASN A 219 8.37 25.41 -2.19
C ASN A 219 8.40 25.96 -3.62
N ASP A 220 8.65 27.27 -3.74
CA ASP A 220 8.68 27.98 -5.03
C ASP A 220 9.94 27.73 -5.89
N GLY A 221 11.02 27.14 -5.35
CA GLY A 221 12.29 27.05 -6.08
C GLY A 221 13.22 25.88 -5.77
N ALA A 222 13.15 25.23 -4.60
CA ALA A 222 14.16 24.25 -4.19
C ALA A 222 14.09 22.89 -4.93
N ARG A 223 13.05 22.64 -5.74
CA ARG A 223 12.87 21.38 -6.49
C ARG A 223 12.18 21.58 -7.85
N ALA A 224 12.61 22.57 -8.63
CA ALA A 224 12.27 22.64 -10.06
C ALA A 224 12.59 21.30 -10.76
N ASP A 225 13.72 20.69 -10.42
CA ASP A 225 14.13 19.33 -10.82
C ASP A 225 13.07 18.26 -10.58
N THR A 226 12.32 18.33 -9.47
CA THR A 226 11.33 17.27 -9.16
C THR A 226 10.06 17.46 -9.96
N LEU A 227 9.67 18.70 -10.22
CA LEU A 227 8.60 19.02 -11.17
C LEU A 227 8.99 18.59 -12.57
N GLU A 228 10.20 18.94 -13.01
CA GLU A 228 10.75 18.56 -14.32
C GLU A 228 10.79 17.04 -14.47
N ARG A 229 11.29 16.31 -13.47
CA ARG A 229 11.23 14.84 -13.44
C ARG A 229 9.81 14.29 -13.56
N ILE A 230 8.83 14.88 -12.85
CA ILE A 230 7.42 14.46 -12.96
C ILE A 230 6.87 14.74 -14.38
N PHE A 231 7.24 15.88 -14.99
CA PHE A 231 6.86 16.23 -16.36
C PHE A 231 7.52 15.35 -17.42
N ASP A 232 8.77 14.95 -17.20
CA ASP A 232 9.55 14.02 -18.03
C ASP A 232 9.08 12.57 -17.90
N GLY A 233 8.01 12.32 -17.13
CA GLY A 233 7.43 10.98 -16.95
C GLY A 233 8.22 10.10 -15.98
N ILE A 234 9.16 10.67 -15.22
CA ILE A 234 9.93 9.93 -14.21
C ILE A 234 9.06 9.73 -12.98
N ASP A 235 8.79 8.47 -12.64
CA ASP A 235 8.10 8.10 -11.41
C ASP A 235 9.02 8.36 -10.19
N VAL A 236 8.86 9.54 -9.59
CA VAL A 236 9.61 9.97 -8.41
C VAL A 236 9.31 9.08 -7.20
N ILE A 237 8.13 8.47 -7.14
CA ILE A 237 7.74 7.56 -6.07
C ILE A 237 8.56 6.27 -6.16
N ARG A 238 8.72 5.72 -7.37
CA ARG A 238 9.58 4.55 -7.64
C ARG A 238 11.05 4.79 -7.29
N GLN A 239 11.50 6.03 -7.33
CA GLN A 239 12.89 6.39 -7.02
C GLN A 239 13.14 6.60 -5.53
N THR A 240 12.12 6.58 -4.68
CA THR A 240 12.30 6.60 -3.23
C THR A 240 12.94 5.31 -2.73
N GLU A 241 13.49 5.34 -1.51
CA GLU A 241 14.08 4.14 -0.90
C GLU A 241 13.07 2.99 -0.81
N ALA A 242 11.84 3.29 -0.39
CA ALA A 242 10.74 2.33 -0.31
C ALA A 242 10.34 1.80 -1.71
N GLY A 243 10.21 2.69 -2.70
CA GLY A 243 9.89 2.32 -4.08
C GLY A 243 10.96 1.44 -4.73
N ARG A 244 12.25 1.79 -4.58
CA ARG A 244 13.36 1.00 -5.12
C ARG A 244 13.49 -0.37 -4.46
N ALA A 245 13.30 -0.43 -3.14
CA ALA A 245 13.33 -1.69 -2.40
C ALA A 245 12.17 -2.61 -2.84
N PHE A 246 10.97 -2.04 -3.04
CA PHE A 246 9.83 -2.79 -3.55
C PHE A 246 10.01 -3.24 -5.00
N ASP A 247 10.52 -2.38 -5.89
CA ASP A 247 10.81 -2.72 -7.28
C ASP A 247 11.85 -3.86 -7.39
N ALA A 248 12.91 -3.81 -6.58
CA ALA A 248 13.91 -4.88 -6.52
C ALA A 248 13.26 -6.20 -6.07
N PHE A 249 12.42 -6.14 -5.03
CA PHE A 249 11.63 -7.27 -4.55
C PHE A 249 10.69 -7.83 -5.65
N TRP A 250 9.93 -6.97 -6.34
CA TRP A 250 8.99 -7.36 -7.38
C TRP A 250 9.72 -8.01 -8.57
N ARG A 251 10.86 -7.47 -8.98
CA ARG A 251 11.70 -8.06 -10.02
C ARG A 251 12.20 -9.45 -9.64
N MET A 252 12.53 -9.68 -8.36
CA MET A 252 12.90 -11.00 -7.87
C MET A 252 11.71 -11.98 -7.85
N LEU A 253 10.51 -11.52 -7.54
CA LEU A 253 9.30 -12.35 -7.53
C LEU A 253 8.83 -12.73 -8.96
N VAL A 254 9.01 -11.81 -9.91
CA VAL A 254 8.61 -11.96 -11.32
C VAL A 254 9.73 -12.57 -12.17
N ASP A 255 10.97 -12.69 -11.65
CA ASP A 255 12.06 -13.38 -12.33
C ASP A 255 11.64 -14.82 -12.69
N PRO A 256 11.57 -15.17 -13.99
CA PRO A 256 11.14 -16.49 -14.44
C PRO A 256 11.97 -17.63 -13.81
N VAL A 257 13.27 -17.41 -13.58
CA VAL A 257 14.17 -18.43 -13.05
C VAL A 257 13.92 -18.63 -11.55
N ALA A 258 13.87 -17.54 -10.77
CA ALA A 258 13.59 -17.61 -9.34
C ALA A 258 12.17 -18.13 -9.04
N SER A 259 11.18 -17.69 -9.82
CA SER A 259 9.78 -18.10 -9.67
C SER A 259 9.59 -19.59 -9.98
N THR A 260 10.27 -20.11 -11.01
CA THR A 260 10.23 -21.55 -11.34
C THR A 260 10.89 -22.40 -10.25
N ARG A 261 12.02 -21.95 -9.69
CA ARG A 261 12.69 -22.63 -8.58
C ARG A 261 11.84 -22.66 -7.31
N PHE A 262 11.19 -21.54 -6.98
CA PHE A 262 10.28 -21.45 -5.86
C PHE A 262 9.08 -22.41 -6.02
N GLU A 263 8.50 -22.47 -7.21
CA GLU A 263 7.41 -23.40 -7.52
C GLU A 263 7.83 -24.86 -7.41
N ALA A 264 9.03 -25.20 -7.90
CA ALA A 264 9.56 -26.54 -7.80
C ALA A 264 9.75 -26.96 -6.33
N ALA A 265 10.37 -26.09 -5.51
CA ALA A 265 10.55 -26.33 -4.08
C ALA A 265 9.21 -26.45 -3.35
N LEU A 266 8.26 -25.56 -3.62
CA LEU A 266 6.94 -25.58 -3.01
C LEU A 266 6.16 -26.85 -3.40
N THR A 267 6.20 -27.25 -4.67
CA THR A 267 5.55 -28.48 -5.16
C THR A 267 6.15 -29.71 -4.49
N GLN A 268 7.48 -29.77 -4.37
CA GLN A 268 8.15 -30.86 -3.65
C GLN A 268 7.69 -30.94 -2.19
N VAL A 269 7.69 -29.82 -1.47
CA VAL A 269 7.22 -29.75 -0.09
C VAL A 269 5.75 -30.18 0.02
N ILE A 270 4.87 -29.71 -0.89
CA ILE A 270 3.42 -30.03 -0.92
C ILE A 270 3.15 -31.54 -1.06
N THR A 271 4.01 -32.27 -1.77
CA THR A 271 3.86 -33.71 -1.99
C THR A 271 4.38 -34.59 -0.84
N ARG A 272 4.99 -34.02 0.21
CA ARG A 272 5.58 -34.79 1.31
C ARG A 272 4.54 -35.32 2.31
N SER A 273 4.83 -36.48 2.90
CA SER A 273 3.95 -37.15 3.86
C SER A 273 3.72 -36.37 5.15
N PHE A 274 4.66 -35.54 5.60
CA PHE A 274 4.53 -34.75 6.84
C PHE A 274 3.42 -33.69 6.75
N LEU A 275 3.00 -33.28 5.55
CA LEU A 275 1.86 -32.37 5.41
C LEU A 275 0.54 -33.02 5.80
N GLY A 276 0.47 -34.36 5.81
CA GLY A 276 -0.69 -35.09 6.32
C GLY A 276 -0.94 -34.85 7.81
N SER A 277 0.12 -34.57 8.59
CA SER A 277 0.04 -34.33 10.04
C SER A 277 -0.07 -32.84 10.43
N MET A 278 -0.04 -31.91 9.47
CA MET A 278 -0.28 -30.47 9.72
C MET A 278 -1.78 -30.14 9.74
N ASP A 279 -2.13 -28.98 10.32
CA ASP A 279 -3.53 -28.53 10.33
C ASP A 279 -4.03 -28.19 8.91
N ALA A 280 -5.34 -28.33 8.69
CA ALA A 280 -5.98 -28.07 7.40
C ALA A 280 -5.91 -26.59 6.96
N THR A 281 -5.74 -25.64 7.89
CA THR A 281 -5.54 -24.23 7.58
C THR A 281 -4.09 -23.92 7.21
N GLU A 282 -3.12 -24.49 7.93
CA GLU A 282 -1.68 -24.38 7.65
C GLU A 282 -1.36 -24.96 6.27
N ARG A 283 -1.90 -26.15 5.97
CA ARG A 283 -1.74 -26.81 4.66
C ARG A 283 -2.25 -25.94 3.51
N ARG A 284 -3.48 -25.42 3.63
CA ARG A 284 -4.07 -24.51 2.64
C ARG A 284 -3.26 -23.22 2.47
N SER A 285 -2.72 -22.70 3.57
CA SER A 285 -1.88 -21.51 3.56
C SER A 285 -0.57 -21.76 2.80
N LEU A 286 0.07 -22.90 3.00
CA LEU A 286 1.28 -23.28 2.29
C LEU A 286 0.99 -23.48 0.78
N THR A 287 -0.09 -24.17 0.44
CA THR A 287 -0.50 -24.38 -0.96
C THR A 287 -0.81 -23.07 -1.69
N LYS A 288 -1.46 -22.12 -1.01
CA LYS A 288 -1.79 -20.80 -1.57
C LYS A 288 -0.72 -19.75 -1.32
N LEU A 289 0.50 -20.15 -0.91
CA LEU A 289 1.52 -19.19 -0.51
C LEU A 289 1.95 -18.30 -1.68
N LYS A 290 2.29 -18.91 -2.82
CA LYS A 290 2.72 -18.17 -4.01
C LYS A 290 1.63 -17.24 -4.53
N SER A 291 0.42 -17.75 -4.72
CA SER A 291 -0.68 -16.96 -5.29
C SER A 291 -0.99 -15.74 -4.40
N ARG A 292 -0.98 -15.91 -3.07
CA ARG A 292 -1.15 -14.79 -2.13
C ARG A 292 -0.01 -13.78 -2.19
N MET A 293 1.24 -14.22 -2.33
CA MET A 293 2.38 -13.30 -2.49
C MET A 293 2.29 -12.50 -3.80
N VAL A 294 1.95 -13.16 -4.92
CA VAL A 294 1.80 -12.50 -6.23
C VAL A 294 0.64 -11.51 -6.22
N GLU A 295 -0.52 -11.91 -5.69
CA GLU A 295 -1.70 -11.05 -5.55
C GLU A 295 -1.38 -9.81 -4.71
N ARG A 296 -0.81 -9.99 -3.52
CA ARG A 296 -0.49 -8.85 -2.65
C ARG A 296 0.57 -7.94 -3.22
N ALA A 297 1.57 -8.47 -3.92
CA ALA A 297 2.57 -7.63 -4.56
C ALA A 297 2.00 -6.90 -5.80
N ALA A 298 1.06 -7.50 -6.54
CA ALA A 298 0.34 -6.81 -7.61
C ALA A 298 -0.53 -5.66 -7.06
N ASP A 299 -1.13 -5.81 -5.88
CA ASP A 299 -1.87 -4.73 -5.22
C ASP A 299 -0.96 -3.53 -4.91
N VAL A 300 0.22 -3.76 -4.32
CA VAL A 300 1.20 -2.69 -4.06
C VAL A 300 1.63 -2.00 -5.36
N HIS A 301 1.92 -2.77 -6.41
CA HIS A 301 2.31 -2.21 -7.71
C HIS A 301 1.20 -1.34 -8.32
N THR A 302 -0.06 -1.76 -8.20
CA THR A 302 -1.24 -1.00 -8.67
C THR A 302 -1.41 0.30 -7.88
N VAL A 303 -1.24 0.25 -6.56
CA VAL A 303 -1.26 1.45 -5.70
C VAL A 303 -0.15 2.41 -6.07
N GLN A 304 1.08 1.91 -6.28
CA GLN A 304 2.22 2.73 -6.70
C GLN A 304 1.96 3.42 -8.05
N ALA A 305 1.46 2.70 -9.04
CA ALA A 305 1.10 3.27 -10.34
C ALA A 305 -0.01 4.33 -10.23
N THR A 306 -1.03 4.07 -9.40
CA THR A 306 -2.11 5.02 -9.11
C THR A 306 -1.58 6.30 -8.47
N PHE A 307 -0.63 6.18 -7.55
CA PHE A 307 0.01 7.32 -6.90
C PHE A 307 0.86 8.15 -7.87
N ALA A 308 1.64 7.50 -8.73
CA ALA A 308 2.43 8.16 -9.75
C ALA A 308 1.54 8.95 -10.74
N SER A 309 0.51 8.30 -11.27
CA SER A 309 -0.47 8.92 -12.18
C SER A 309 -1.24 10.06 -11.50
N GLY A 310 -1.71 9.85 -10.27
CA GLY A 310 -2.42 10.87 -9.50
C GLY A 310 -1.55 12.09 -9.18
N LEU A 311 -0.25 11.91 -8.98
CA LEU A 311 0.69 13.02 -8.78
C LEU A 311 0.91 13.81 -10.07
N GLN A 312 1.07 13.14 -11.21
CA GLN A 312 1.17 13.78 -12.53
C GLN A 312 -0.10 14.59 -12.85
N SER A 313 -1.27 14.03 -12.58
CA SER A 313 -2.56 14.71 -12.75
C SER A 313 -2.65 15.95 -11.85
N PHE A 314 -2.28 15.82 -10.57
CA PHE A 314 -2.27 16.95 -9.63
C PHE A 314 -1.38 18.10 -10.11
N VAL A 315 -0.15 17.83 -10.56
CA VAL A 315 0.77 18.88 -11.04
C VAL A 315 0.25 19.56 -12.32
N ARG A 316 -0.43 18.81 -13.19
CA ARG A 316 -1.03 19.33 -14.42
C ARG A 316 -2.37 20.05 -14.18
N SER A 317 -3.00 19.86 -13.02
CA SER A 317 -4.32 20.42 -12.73
C SER A 317 -4.28 21.93 -12.48
N ARG A 318 -5.42 22.58 -12.73
CA ARG A 318 -5.62 24.01 -12.40
C ARG A 318 -5.63 24.24 -10.88
N GLU A 319 -6.11 23.27 -10.11
CA GLU A 319 -6.15 23.32 -8.64
C GLU A 319 -4.77 23.50 -8.03
N PHE A 320 -3.73 22.84 -8.57
CA PHE A 320 -2.36 23.02 -8.11
C PHE A 320 -1.89 24.47 -8.27
N ARG A 321 -2.22 25.12 -9.40
CA ARG A 321 -1.90 26.53 -9.63
C ARG A 321 -2.66 27.45 -8.67
N GLU A 322 -3.91 27.14 -8.38
CA GLU A 322 -4.73 27.90 -7.43
C GLU A 322 -4.25 27.75 -5.98
N GLN A 323 -3.90 26.54 -5.54
CA GLN A 323 -3.31 26.28 -4.23
C GLN A 323 -1.97 27.00 -4.06
N ARG A 324 -1.08 26.95 -5.05
CA ARG A 324 0.17 27.72 -5.04
C ARG A 324 -0.09 29.21 -4.94
N ARG A 325 -1.04 29.75 -5.72
CA ARG A 325 -1.40 31.16 -5.66
C ARG A 325 -1.93 31.55 -4.28
N LEU A 326 -2.74 30.71 -3.65
CA LEU A 326 -3.25 30.93 -2.30
C LEU A 326 -2.11 30.98 -1.27
N VAL A 327 -1.18 30.03 -1.32
CA VAL A 327 -0.01 30.01 -0.42
C VAL A 327 0.90 31.22 -0.65
N ALA A 328 1.13 31.61 -1.90
CA ALA A 328 1.89 32.81 -2.23
C ALA A 328 1.23 34.10 -1.69
N LEU A 329 -0.11 34.21 -1.85
CA LEU A 329 -0.88 35.33 -1.29
C LEU A 329 -0.85 35.36 0.23
N LEU A 330 -0.96 34.19 0.90
CA LEU A 330 -0.82 34.09 2.35
C LEU A 330 0.56 34.54 2.81
N ARG A 331 1.63 34.06 2.18
CA ARG A 331 3.01 34.49 2.48
C ARG A 331 3.19 35.99 2.29
N SER A 332 2.71 36.54 1.18
CA SER A 332 2.75 37.98 0.91
C SER A 332 1.99 38.76 1.98
N ALA A 333 0.82 38.29 2.40
CA ALA A 333 0.04 38.90 3.46
C ALA A 333 0.76 38.81 4.81
N THR A 334 1.42 37.70 5.13
CA THR A 334 2.22 37.55 6.36
C THR A 334 3.42 38.51 6.37
N ILE A 335 4.15 38.63 5.26
CA ILE A 335 5.28 39.56 5.14
C ILE A 335 4.79 41.01 5.31
N ALA A 336 3.70 41.38 4.63
CA ALA A 336 3.10 42.70 4.77
C ALA A 336 2.61 42.97 6.21
N ALA A 337 2.03 41.97 6.86
CA ALA A 337 1.59 42.06 8.25
C ALA A 337 2.77 42.20 9.23
N MET A 338 3.88 41.51 8.99
CA MET A 338 5.09 41.65 9.81
C MET A 338 5.70 43.05 9.69
N ALA A 339 5.77 43.60 8.48
CA ALA A 339 6.23 44.98 8.28
C ALA A 339 5.29 45.99 8.98
N ALA A 340 3.98 45.82 8.84
CA ALA A 340 3.00 46.68 9.51
C ALA A 340 3.00 46.55 11.05
N ALA A 341 3.46 45.41 11.60
CA ALA A 341 3.56 45.20 13.04
C ALA A 341 4.63 46.08 13.71
N GLU A 342 5.58 46.63 12.96
CA GLU A 342 6.55 47.61 13.50
C GLU A 342 5.89 48.96 13.81
N ASP A 343 4.89 49.35 13.01
CA ASP A 343 4.23 50.66 13.10
C ASP A 343 2.92 50.65 13.92
N ILE A 344 2.35 49.47 14.18
CA ILE A 344 1.01 49.31 14.77
C ILE A 344 1.09 48.47 16.04
N ARG A 345 0.48 48.95 17.13
CA ARG A 345 0.42 48.20 18.39
C ARG A 345 -0.53 47.00 18.27
N PRO A 346 -0.25 45.86 18.93
CA PRO A 346 -1.12 44.66 18.86
C PRO A 346 -2.59 44.89 19.26
N THR A 347 -2.86 45.93 20.05
CA THR A 347 -4.21 46.28 20.55
C THR A 347 -4.86 47.44 19.81
N GLN A 348 -4.19 48.02 18.81
CA GLN A 348 -4.71 49.11 18.03
C GLN A 348 -5.80 48.60 17.09
N LYS A 349 -7.01 49.19 17.19
CA LYS A 349 -8.10 48.85 16.27
C LYS A 349 -7.75 49.33 14.87
N VAL A 350 -7.82 48.42 13.91
CA VAL A 350 -7.71 48.73 12.49
C VAL A 350 -9.14 48.87 11.97
N ASP A 351 -9.49 50.00 11.35
CA ASP A 351 -10.79 50.23 10.69
C ASP A 351 -10.88 49.47 9.35
N ALA A 352 -10.46 48.19 9.36
CA ALA A 352 -10.55 47.26 8.25
C ALA A 352 -11.38 46.06 8.69
N PHE A 353 -12.48 45.82 7.99
CA PHE A 353 -13.39 44.71 8.28
C PHE A 353 -13.13 43.58 7.28
N LEU A 354 -12.68 42.43 7.77
CA LEU A 354 -12.68 41.20 6.98
C LEU A 354 -14.09 40.61 7.02
N PHE A 355 -14.82 40.74 5.92
CA PHE A 355 -16.05 39.99 5.73
C PHE A 355 -15.68 38.52 5.59
N ARG A 356 -15.85 37.75 6.66
CA ARG A 356 -15.73 36.28 6.59
C ARG A 356 -16.78 35.79 5.60
N THR A 357 -16.40 34.92 4.67
CA THR A 357 -17.35 34.14 3.89
C THR A 357 -18.17 33.31 4.86
N SER A 358 -19.34 33.81 5.23
CA SER A 358 -20.32 33.08 6.01
C SER A 358 -21.59 32.96 5.16
N ALA A 359 -21.98 31.72 4.88
CA ALA A 359 -23.33 31.46 4.44
C ALA A 359 -24.20 31.40 5.71
N ALA A 360 -24.98 32.45 5.96
CA ALA A 360 -26.02 32.36 6.98
C ALA A 360 -27.10 31.40 6.46
N ILE A 361 -27.03 30.13 6.87
CA ILE A 361 -28.07 29.15 6.57
C ILE A 361 -29.27 29.51 7.43
N ARG A 362 -30.26 30.18 6.84
CA ARG A 362 -31.48 30.64 7.52
C ARG A 362 -32.63 29.65 7.40
N SER A 363 -32.51 28.66 6.51
CA SER A 363 -33.56 27.67 6.27
C SER A 363 -33.00 26.40 5.65
N ALA A 364 -33.57 25.25 6.00
CA ALA A 364 -33.33 23.98 5.31
C ALA A 364 -33.73 24.02 3.82
N SER A 365 -34.60 24.95 3.42
CA SER A 365 -34.99 25.16 2.03
C SER A 365 -33.90 25.83 1.16
N GLN A 366 -32.80 26.30 1.76
CA GLN A 366 -31.63 26.80 1.02
C GLN A 366 -30.70 25.67 0.55
N TRP A 367 -30.95 24.45 0.99
CA TRP A 367 -30.22 23.27 0.54
C TRP A 367 -30.78 22.86 -0.82
N VAL A 368 -30.01 23.11 -1.86
CA VAL A 368 -30.26 22.56 -3.19
C VAL A 368 -29.45 21.26 -3.28
N LEU A 369 -30.05 20.21 -3.85
CA LEU A 369 -29.30 19.01 -4.18
C LEU A 369 -28.17 19.43 -5.12
N HIS A 370 -26.94 19.10 -4.75
CA HIS A 370 -25.77 19.40 -5.57
C HIS A 370 -26.00 18.86 -6.99
N ASP A 371 -26.09 19.76 -7.96
CA ASP A 371 -26.17 19.41 -9.36
C ASP A 371 -24.74 19.25 -9.89
N PRO A 372 -24.28 18.03 -10.17
CA PRO A 372 -22.94 17.80 -10.70
C PRO A 372 -22.71 18.46 -12.06
N THR A 373 -23.76 18.95 -12.74
CA THR A 373 -23.64 19.70 -14.00
C THR A 373 -23.27 21.18 -13.82
N GLU A 374 -23.35 21.76 -12.61
CA GLU A 374 -22.92 23.15 -12.37
C GLU A 374 -21.39 23.33 -12.38
N HIS A 375 -20.62 22.25 -12.29
CA HIS A 375 -19.16 22.23 -12.40
C HIS A 375 -18.67 21.86 -13.81
N VAL A 376 -19.51 21.98 -14.84
CA VAL A 376 -19.08 21.74 -16.23
C VAL A 376 -17.90 22.66 -16.56
N VAL A 377 -16.76 22.01 -16.79
CA VAL A 377 -15.54 22.61 -17.32
C VAL A 377 -15.91 23.41 -18.57
N ASP A 378 -15.44 24.66 -18.64
CA ASP A 378 -15.63 25.57 -19.77
C ASP A 378 -15.46 24.80 -21.11
N ALA A 379 -16.58 24.59 -21.82
CA ALA A 379 -16.67 23.75 -23.02
C ALA A 379 -16.25 24.50 -24.29
N THR A 380 -15.33 25.45 -24.15
CA THR A 380 -14.75 26.19 -25.27
C THR A 380 -13.77 25.30 -26.03
N MET A 381 -14.30 24.50 -26.94
CA MET A 381 -13.50 23.73 -27.90
C MET A 381 -13.05 24.69 -29.00
N THR A 382 -11.78 25.07 -29.00
CA THR A 382 -11.18 25.85 -30.09
C THR A 382 -11.12 24.98 -31.35
N GLU A 383 -11.33 25.58 -32.53
CA GLU A 383 -11.15 24.89 -33.80
C GLU A 383 -9.65 24.55 -33.94
N ILE A 384 -9.31 23.26 -33.88
CA ILE A 384 -7.94 22.75 -34.00
C ILE A 384 -7.83 22.11 -35.39
N GLU A 385 -6.80 22.45 -36.16
CA GLU A 385 -6.48 21.75 -37.42
C GLU A 385 -6.30 20.25 -37.12
N SER A 386 -6.82 19.39 -37.99
CA SER A 386 -6.88 17.94 -37.81
C SER A 386 -5.59 17.38 -37.20
N SER A 387 -5.66 16.95 -35.94
CA SER A 387 -4.59 16.20 -35.29
C SER A 387 -4.71 14.73 -35.68
N ASP A 388 -3.59 14.12 -36.08
CA ASP A 388 -3.44 12.67 -36.22
C ASP A 388 -3.36 12.02 -34.83
N ALA A 389 -4.41 12.21 -34.01
CA ALA A 389 -4.53 11.54 -32.73
C ALA A 389 -4.61 10.02 -32.99
N ARG A 390 -3.71 9.26 -32.36
CA ARG A 390 -3.65 7.81 -32.51
C ARG A 390 -4.71 7.17 -31.62
N LEU A 391 -5.08 5.93 -31.93
CA LEU A 391 -6.09 5.18 -31.18
C LEU A 391 -5.73 5.03 -29.68
N GLU A 392 -4.43 5.02 -29.36
CA GLU A 392 -3.90 4.96 -27.99
C GLU A 392 -4.18 6.25 -27.18
N ASP A 393 -4.16 7.41 -27.84
CA ASP A 393 -4.45 8.72 -27.20
C ASP A 393 -5.93 8.82 -26.79
N ILE A 394 -6.81 8.11 -27.50
CA ILE A 394 -8.25 8.05 -27.25
C ILE A 394 -8.53 7.21 -26.00
N GLU A 395 -7.81 6.11 -25.79
CA GLU A 395 -7.96 5.26 -24.59
C GLU A 395 -7.55 6.00 -23.31
N GLU A 396 -6.49 6.81 -23.37
CA GLU A 396 -6.06 7.67 -22.27
C GLU A 396 -7.08 8.79 -21.97
N LEU A 397 -7.72 9.34 -23.01
CA LEU A 397 -8.80 10.32 -22.90
C LEU A 397 -10.04 9.71 -22.23
N VAL A 398 -10.44 8.49 -22.62
CA VAL A 398 -11.58 7.75 -22.01
C VAL A 398 -11.35 7.50 -20.53
N GLN A 399 -10.15 7.06 -20.15
CA GLN A 399 -9.81 6.79 -18.74
C GLN A 399 -9.79 8.05 -17.86
N ARG A 400 -9.57 9.22 -18.47
CA ARG A 400 -9.55 10.53 -17.78
C ARG A 400 -10.92 11.18 -17.65
N SER A 401 -11.88 10.79 -18.48
CA SER A 401 -13.26 11.29 -18.46
C SER A 401 -14.20 10.30 -17.75
N GLU A 402 -15.09 10.79 -16.89
CA GLU A 402 -16.15 9.99 -16.26
C GLU A 402 -17.25 9.62 -17.29
N ILE A 403 -16.90 8.85 -18.31
CA ILE A 403 -17.85 8.41 -19.35
C ILE A 403 -18.73 7.30 -18.78
N ASP A 404 -20.06 7.50 -18.80
CA ASP A 404 -21.03 6.46 -18.45
C ASP A 404 -21.09 5.37 -19.53
N MET A 405 -20.15 4.43 -19.44
CA MET A 405 -20.02 3.30 -20.35
C MET A 405 -21.23 2.36 -20.30
N ARG A 406 -21.95 2.30 -19.17
CA ARG A 406 -23.12 1.42 -19.02
C ARG A 406 -24.29 1.90 -19.87
N SER A 407 -24.49 3.21 -19.93
CA SER A 407 -25.53 3.80 -20.77
C SER A 407 -25.18 3.69 -22.26
N LEU A 408 -23.91 3.87 -22.63
CA LEU A 408 -23.44 3.68 -24.02
C LEU A 408 -23.61 2.22 -24.50
N LYS A 409 -23.19 1.23 -23.70
CA LYS A 409 -23.41 -0.20 -24.00
C LYS A 409 -24.90 -0.51 -24.22
N ARG A 410 -25.78 0.02 -23.36
CA ARG A 410 -27.23 -0.18 -23.45
C ARG A 410 -27.82 0.39 -24.74
N ASN A 411 -27.41 1.61 -25.11
CA ASN A 411 -27.84 2.27 -26.34
C ASN A 411 -27.35 1.53 -27.58
N LEU A 412 -26.12 1.04 -27.56
CA LEU A 412 -25.53 0.23 -28.63
C LEU A 412 -26.28 -1.10 -28.81
N VAL A 413 -26.56 -1.82 -27.72
CA VAL A 413 -27.33 -3.08 -27.75
C VAL A 413 -28.75 -2.84 -28.26
N ALA A 414 -29.40 -1.75 -27.84
CA ALA A 414 -30.72 -1.38 -28.32
C ALA A 414 -30.72 -1.04 -29.82
N ALA A 415 -29.69 -0.32 -30.30
CA ALA A 415 -29.52 0.00 -31.71
C ALA A 415 -29.29 -1.27 -32.57
N LEU A 416 -28.44 -2.20 -32.10
CA LEU A 416 -28.16 -3.48 -32.75
C LEU A 416 -29.40 -4.40 -32.79
N GLY A 417 -30.21 -4.38 -31.75
CA GLY A 417 -31.44 -5.19 -31.68
C GLY A 417 -32.52 -4.75 -32.68
N LEU A 418 -32.50 -3.49 -33.12
CA LEU A 418 -33.49 -2.91 -34.04
C LEU A 418 -33.02 -2.87 -35.51
N ALA A 419 -31.72 -3.05 -35.76
CA ALA A 419 -31.16 -2.97 -37.11
C ALA A 419 -31.23 -4.33 -37.84
N ASP A 420 -31.38 -4.32 -39.17
CA ASP A 420 -31.37 -5.53 -40.01
C ASP A 420 -29.96 -5.89 -40.55
N GLY A 421 -28.96 -5.06 -40.26
CA GLY A 421 -27.57 -5.23 -40.72
C GLY A 421 -26.55 -4.55 -39.78
N PRO A 422 -25.26 -4.52 -40.15
CA PRO A 422 -24.22 -3.90 -39.32
C PRO A 422 -24.43 -2.40 -39.18
N ILE A 423 -24.19 -1.85 -37.99
CA ILE A 423 -24.39 -0.42 -37.70
C ILE A 423 -23.06 0.27 -37.42
N SER A 424 -22.95 1.54 -37.81
CA SER A 424 -21.78 2.39 -37.51
C SER A 424 -22.03 3.32 -36.32
N ILE A 425 -20.99 4.02 -35.86
CA ILE A 425 -21.10 4.94 -34.72
C ILE A 425 -22.05 6.09 -35.07
N ALA A 426 -22.00 6.60 -36.32
CA ALA A 426 -22.93 7.63 -36.77
C ALA A 426 -24.40 7.16 -36.71
N HIS A 427 -24.69 5.92 -37.13
CA HIS A 427 -26.04 5.36 -37.06
C HIS A 427 -26.56 5.23 -35.63
N VAL A 428 -25.68 4.87 -34.68
CA VAL A 428 -26.05 4.81 -33.25
C VAL A 428 -26.39 6.21 -32.74
N LEU A 429 -25.60 7.22 -33.10
CA LEU A 429 -25.78 8.61 -32.67
C LEU A 429 -27.00 9.29 -33.30
N GLU A 430 -27.40 8.89 -34.51
CA GLU A 430 -28.65 9.36 -35.13
C GLU A 430 -29.88 8.87 -34.37
N ARG A 431 -29.79 7.69 -33.75
CA ARG A 431 -30.92 7.08 -33.02
C ARG A 431 -30.92 7.40 -31.53
N PHE A 432 -29.74 7.47 -30.93
CA PHE A 432 -29.50 7.78 -29.52
C PHE A 432 -28.55 8.98 -29.44
N PRO A 433 -29.06 10.20 -29.21
CA PRO A 433 -28.24 11.40 -29.11
C PRO A 433 -27.13 11.25 -28.07
N ALA A 434 -26.00 11.93 -28.31
CA ALA A 434 -24.85 11.92 -27.40
C ALA A 434 -25.14 12.74 -26.13
N GLU A 435 -25.76 12.12 -25.12
CA GLU A 435 -26.08 12.77 -23.84
C GLU A 435 -24.84 13.33 -23.11
N GLN A 436 -23.66 12.76 -23.35
CA GLN A 436 -22.38 13.20 -22.78
C GLN A 436 -21.51 14.00 -23.80
N GLY A 437 -22.10 14.46 -24.90
CA GLY A 437 -21.39 15.17 -25.97
C GLY A 437 -20.24 14.34 -26.56
N LEU A 438 -19.05 14.93 -26.67
CA LEU A 438 -17.84 14.27 -27.20
C LEU A 438 -17.48 12.98 -26.41
N GLY A 439 -17.77 12.93 -25.11
CA GLY A 439 -17.53 11.74 -24.29
C GLY A 439 -18.30 10.51 -24.80
N SER A 440 -19.50 10.70 -25.36
CA SER A 440 -20.27 9.61 -25.96
C SER A 440 -19.58 9.07 -27.23
N VAL A 441 -19.06 9.96 -28.07
CA VAL A 441 -18.36 9.59 -29.31
C VAL A 441 -17.08 8.82 -29.01
N VAL A 442 -16.28 9.34 -28.08
CA VAL A 442 -15.03 8.71 -27.63
C VAL A 442 -15.31 7.36 -26.96
N GLY A 443 -16.38 7.27 -26.15
CA GLY A 443 -16.84 6.02 -25.56
C GLY A 443 -17.27 4.97 -26.60
N TYR A 444 -17.97 5.37 -27.67
CA TYR A 444 -18.33 4.44 -28.76
C TYR A 444 -17.11 4.00 -29.57
N ILE A 445 -16.13 4.87 -29.81
CA ILE A 445 -14.86 4.48 -30.45
C ILE A 445 -14.14 3.43 -29.59
N HIS A 446 -14.09 3.62 -28.26
CA HIS A 446 -13.51 2.64 -27.34
C HIS A 446 -14.26 1.30 -27.31
N LEU A 447 -15.59 1.31 -27.41
CA LEU A 447 -16.35 0.07 -27.57
C LEU A 447 -16.06 -0.59 -28.93
N ALA A 448 -15.88 0.21 -29.98
CA ALA A 448 -15.61 -0.27 -31.33
C ALA A 448 -14.24 -0.95 -31.44
N THR A 449 -13.21 -0.47 -30.73
CA THR A 449 -11.88 -1.11 -30.76
C THR A 449 -11.88 -2.53 -30.21
N ARG A 450 -12.85 -2.88 -29.36
CA ARG A 450 -12.95 -4.21 -28.73
C ARG A 450 -13.98 -5.12 -29.41
N HIS A 451 -15.09 -4.54 -29.89
CA HIS A 451 -16.26 -5.31 -30.32
C HIS A 451 -16.72 -5.03 -31.76
N ALA A 452 -16.02 -4.20 -32.54
CA ALA A 452 -16.40 -3.90 -33.92
C ALA A 452 -15.29 -4.25 -34.91
N GLU A 453 -15.65 -4.46 -36.18
CA GLU A 453 -14.66 -4.64 -37.24
C GLU A 453 -14.14 -3.27 -37.74
N PRO A 454 -12.82 -3.04 -37.75
CA PRO A 454 -12.23 -1.80 -38.22
C PRO A 454 -12.27 -1.69 -39.74
N THR A 455 -12.55 -0.49 -40.25
CA THR A 455 -12.43 -0.16 -41.69
C THR A 455 -11.40 0.97 -41.89
N GLU A 456 -10.72 1.00 -43.03
CA GLU A 456 -9.79 2.10 -43.39
C GLU A 456 -10.48 3.43 -43.76
N ARG A 457 -11.82 3.45 -43.78
CA ARG A 457 -12.61 4.63 -44.12
C ARG A 457 -12.92 5.42 -42.86
N ARG A 458 -13.21 6.72 -43.02
CA ARG A 458 -13.68 7.59 -41.94
C ARG A 458 -15.16 7.92 -42.15
N GLU A 459 -15.89 8.07 -41.06
CA GLU A 459 -17.25 8.57 -41.05
C GLU A 459 -17.35 9.89 -40.29
N ARG A 460 -18.29 10.74 -40.68
CA ARG A 460 -18.54 12.01 -40.00
C ARG A 460 -19.62 11.83 -38.95
N VAL A 461 -19.25 11.94 -37.69
CA VAL A 461 -20.16 11.89 -36.55
C VAL A 461 -20.58 13.29 -36.16
N ARG A 462 -21.85 13.46 -35.78
CA ARG A 462 -22.42 14.74 -35.35
C ARG A 462 -23.07 14.57 -33.99
N TRP A 463 -22.93 15.57 -33.14
CA TRP A 463 -23.59 15.61 -31.84
C TRP A 463 -23.92 17.04 -31.44
N GLU A 464 -24.89 17.18 -30.55
CA GLU A 464 -25.21 18.44 -29.89
C GLU A 464 -24.39 18.53 -28.59
N GLY A 465 -23.69 19.64 -28.36
CA GLY A 465 -23.00 19.86 -27.09
C GLY A 465 -23.98 20.24 -25.97
N GLY A 466 -23.52 20.18 -24.72
CA GLY A 466 -24.32 20.61 -23.56
C GLY A 466 -24.73 22.09 -23.57
N ASP A 467 -24.17 22.87 -24.49
CA ASP A 467 -24.50 24.26 -24.80
C ASP A 467 -25.55 24.41 -25.93
N GLY A 468 -26.09 23.31 -26.46
CA GLY A 468 -27.07 23.30 -27.56
C GLY A 468 -26.47 23.55 -28.95
N ILE A 469 -25.14 23.58 -29.07
CA ILE A 469 -24.45 23.82 -30.35
C ILE A 469 -24.10 22.49 -31.01
N TRP A 470 -24.53 22.33 -32.26
CA TRP A 470 -24.18 21.19 -33.10
C TRP A 470 -22.70 21.21 -33.49
N ARG A 471 -22.03 20.08 -33.26
CA ARG A 471 -20.62 19.85 -33.58
C ARG A 471 -20.47 18.60 -34.44
N SER A 472 -19.38 18.52 -35.20
CA SER A 472 -19.06 17.36 -36.02
C SER A 472 -17.57 17.02 -35.98
N ALA A 473 -17.24 15.73 -36.04
CA ALA A 473 -15.87 15.24 -36.13
C ALA A 473 -15.77 14.08 -37.12
N ASP A 474 -14.58 13.87 -37.68
CA ASP A 474 -14.30 12.72 -38.56
C ASP A 474 -13.67 11.58 -37.72
N ALA A 475 -14.44 10.51 -37.52
CA ALA A 475 -14.05 9.32 -36.76
C ALA A 475 -13.70 8.15 -37.69
N PRO A 476 -12.88 7.17 -37.27
CA PRO A 476 -12.71 5.93 -38.03
C PRO A 476 -14.05 5.18 -38.13
N LEU A 477 -14.34 4.61 -39.30
CA LEU A 477 -15.56 3.85 -39.53
C LEU A 477 -15.39 2.43 -38.95
N PHE A 478 -16.29 2.08 -38.04
CA PHE A 478 -16.39 0.75 -37.46
C PHE A 478 -17.78 0.17 -37.72
N TYR A 479 -17.85 -1.14 -37.90
CA TYR A 479 -19.13 -1.87 -38.02
C TYR A 479 -19.34 -2.80 -36.84
N PHE A 480 -20.42 -2.55 -36.10
CA PHE A 480 -20.91 -3.45 -35.06
C PHE A 480 -21.90 -4.44 -35.65
N TYR A 481 -21.73 -5.72 -35.34
CA TYR A 481 -22.63 -6.80 -35.77
C TYR A 481 -23.49 -7.31 -34.60
N LYS A 482 -24.55 -8.07 -34.91
CA LYS A 482 -25.50 -8.55 -33.89
C LYS A 482 -24.87 -9.56 -32.93
N GLU A 483 -23.84 -10.28 -33.36
CA GLU A 483 -23.11 -11.26 -32.57
C GLU A 483 -22.43 -10.61 -31.35
N CYS A 484 -22.11 -9.31 -31.42
CA CYS A 484 -21.47 -8.57 -30.33
C CYS A 484 -22.43 -8.24 -29.16
N ILE A 485 -23.74 -8.48 -29.32
CA ILE A 485 -24.75 -8.20 -28.27
C ILE A 485 -24.48 -9.01 -27.00
N ASP A 486 -24.02 -10.26 -27.13
CA ASP A 486 -23.78 -11.13 -25.99
C ASP A 486 -22.54 -10.69 -25.19
N GLU A 487 -21.48 -10.24 -25.87
CA GLU A 487 -20.27 -9.70 -25.24
C GLU A 487 -20.48 -8.33 -24.58
N LEU A 488 -21.44 -7.54 -25.09
CA LEU A 488 -21.77 -6.22 -24.53
C LEU A 488 -22.67 -6.30 -23.27
N ARG A 489 -23.26 -7.47 -22.98
CA ARG A 489 -24.14 -7.69 -21.81
C ARG A 489 -23.40 -8.16 -20.56
N GLU A 490 -22.16 -8.63 -20.69
CA GLU A 490 -21.20 -8.80 -19.59
C GLU A 490 -20.59 -7.45 -19.16
#